data_AF-A0A962XLD5-F1
#
_entry.id   AF-A0A962XLD5-F1
#
_cell.length_a   1.000
_cell.length_b   1.000
_cell.length_c   1.000
_cell.angle_alpha   90.00
_cell.angle_beta   90.00
_cell.angle_gamma   90.00
#
_symmetry.space_group_name_H-M   'P 1'
#
loop_
_entity.id
_entity.type
_entity.pdbx_description
1 polymer ?
#
loop_
_entity_poly.entity_id
_entity_poly.type
_entity_poly.pdbx_seq_one_letter_code
_entity_poly.pdbx_strand_id
1 'polypeptide(L)'
;MSDLRGFVETTKRTTPIRKPDPPPVIEPYQPFAYTAQGLKDPFLISPFAEEQEIGDIADQPVAPDGSYTGVRPDPNRVREELEKYSLGSLKMMGTVRMGGTDELWALVLAPDNVVHRVQKNNYLGTNHGKIINISEQRVDLKEIVPDGPGRWQERESFLSLTQ
;
A
#
# COMPACT_ATOMS: atom_id res chain seq x y z
N MET A 1 -77.12 41.80 -29.36
CA MET A 1 -76.70 40.93 -28.24
C MET A 1 -77.06 39.45 -28.39
N SER A 2 -77.87 39.04 -29.39
CA SER A 2 -78.25 37.63 -29.61
C SER A 2 -77.12 36.79 -30.21
N ASP A 3 -76.30 37.37 -31.09
CA ASP A 3 -75.18 36.71 -31.77
C ASP A 3 -74.11 36.20 -30.78
N LEU A 4 -73.76 37.01 -29.78
CA LEU A 4 -72.79 36.63 -28.75
C LEU A 4 -73.25 35.42 -27.92
N ARG A 5 -74.55 35.33 -27.64
CA ARG A 5 -75.14 34.19 -26.93
C ARG A 5 -75.14 32.94 -27.81
N GLY A 6 -75.44 33.09 -29.10
CA GLY A 6 -75.36 32.01 -30.09
C GLY A 6 -73.95 31.45 -30.24
N PHE A 7 -72.94 32.33 -30.29
CA PHE A 7 -71.53 31.93 -30.36
C PHE A 7 -71.09 31.16 -29.10
N VAL A 8 -71.48 31.62 -27.90
CA VAL A 8 -71.14 30.94 -26.63
C VAL A 8 -71.79 29.55 -26.54
N GLU A 9 -73.05 29.42 -26.90
CA GLU A 9 -73.74 28.12 -26.92
C GLU A 9 -73.13 27.16 -27.93
N THR A 10 -72.80 27.66 -29.13
CA THR A 10 -72.15 26.86 -30.17
C THR A 10 -70.77 26.41 -29.73
N THR A 11 -69.97 27.33 -29.18
CA THR A 11 -68.60 27.03 -28.72
C THR A 11 -68.59 26.04 -27.56
N LYS A 12 -69.50 26.18 -26.58
CA LYS A 12 -69.63 25.21 -25.49
C LYS A 12 -69.98 23.81 -25.99
N ARG A 13 -70.82 23.70 -27.03
CA ARG A 13 -71.25 22.41 -27.59
C ARG A 13 -70.18 21.75 -28.46
N THR A 14 -69.42 22.55 -29.21
CA THR A 14 -68.50 22.04 -30.24
C THR A 14 -67.07 21.87 -29.73
N THR A 15 -66.71 22.43 -28.57
CA THR A 15 -65.36 22.29 -28.02
C THR A 15 -65.16 20.88 -27.45
N PRO A 16 -64.23 20.07 -28.00
CA PRO A 16 -63.93 18.76 -27.46
C PRO A 16 -63.22 18.90 -26.10
N ILE A 17 -63.82 18.34 -25.06
CA ILE A 17 -63.18 18.25 -23.73
C ILE A 17 -62.09 17.19 -23.83
N ARG A 18 -60.84 17.62 -24.08
CA ARG A 18 -59.69 16.73 -24.00
C ARG A 18 -59.38 16.49 -22.53
N LYS A 19 -59.53 15.25 -22.08
CA LYS A 19 -59.03 14.87 -20.74
C LYS A 19 -57.51 15.09 -20.72
N PRO A 20 -56.96 15.73 -19.68
CA PRO A 20 -55.51 15.87 -19.58
C PRO A 20 -54.88 14.48 -19.53
N ASP A 21 -53.69 14.36 -20.09
CA ASP A 21 -52.94 13.11 -20.03
C ASP A 21 -52.71 12.74 -18.55
N PRO A 22 -52.82 11.45 -18.19
CA PRO A 22 -52.65 11.04 -16.81
C PRO A 22 -51.25 11.40 -16.33
N PRO A 23 -51.09 11.73 -15.03
CA PRO A 23 -49.79 11.97 -14.46
C PRO A 23 -48.88 10.75 -14.65
N PRO A 24 -47.56 10.97 -14.80
CA PRO A 24 -46.61 9.88 -14.98
C PRO A 24 -46.71 8.90 -13.80
N VAL A 25 -46.77 7.61 -14.11
CA VAL A 25 -46.75 6.57 -13.09
C VAL A 25 -45.33 6.45 -12.57
N ILE A 26 -45.14 6.63 -11.27
CA ILE A 26 -43.86 6.42 -10.61
C ILE A 26 -43.60 4.91 -10.58
N GLU A 27 -42.57 4.46 -11.29
CA GLU A 27 -42.19 3.05 -11.23
C GLU A 27 -41.73 2.70 -9.81
N PRO A 28 -42.24 1.61 -9.22
CA PRO A 28 -41.81 1.20 -7.90
C PRO A 28 -40.34 0.79 -7.93
N TYR A 29 -39.57 1.29 -6.98
CA TYR A 29 -38.19 0.88 -6.76
C TYR A 29 -38.12 -0.64 -6.61
N GLN A 30 -37.35 -1.30 -7.48
CA GLN A 30 -37.03 -2.71 -7.32
C GLN A 30 -35.77 -2.83 -6.47
N PRO A 31 -35.85 -3.40 -5.25
CA PRO A 31 -34.66 -3.62 -4.44
C PRO A 31 -33.75 -4.62 -5.14
N PHE A 32 -32.55 -4.17 -5.48
CA PHE A 32 -31.50 -5.07 -5.94
C PHE A 32 -30.95 -5.84 -4.74
N ALA A 33 -31.07 -7.17 -4.76
CA ALA A 33 -30.43 -8.01 -3.76
C ALA A 33 -28.94 -8.13 -4.09
N TYR A 34 -28.08 -7.57 -3.22
CA TYR A 34 -26.63 -7.66 -3.38
C TYR A 34 -26.15 -9.08 -3.02
N THR A 35 -25.95 -9.92 -4.03
CA THR A 35 -25.38 -11.26 -3.87
C THR A 35 -23.86 -11.19 -3.91
N ALA A 36 -23.21 -10.64 -2.88
CA ALA A 36 -21.75 -10.71 -2.72
C ALA A 36 -21.25 -12.00 -2.08
N GLN A 37 -22.15 -12.90 -1.70
CA GLN A 37 -21.80 -14.20 -1.15
C GLN A 37 -21.22 -15.08 -2.27
N GLY A 38 -19.89 -15.16 -2.33
CA GLY A 38 -19.14 -15.96 -3.31
C GLY A 38 -18.21 -15.15 -4.21
N LEU A 39 -18.23 -13.82 -4.15
CA LEU A 39 -17.18 -12.99 -4.74
C LEU A 39 -15.92 -13.11 -3.89
N LYS A 40 -14.77 -13.15 -4.57
CA LYS A 40 -13.47 -13.14 -3.91
C LYS A 40 -13.36 -11.85 -3.10
N ASP A 41 -12.91 -11.96 -1.85
CA ASP A 41 -12.79 -10.83 -0.94
C ASP A 41 -11.90 -9.75 -1.58
N PRO A 42 -12.42 -8.52 -1.80
CA PRO A 42 -11.71 -7.44 -2.47
C PRO A 42 -10.53 -6.90 -1.65
N PHE A 43 -10.39 -7.29 -0.38
CA PHE A 43 -9.28 -6.91 0.49
C PHE A 43 -8.20 -7.99 0.59
N LEU A 44 -8.35 -9.13 -0.10
CA LEU A 44 -7.29 -10.11 -0.25
C LEU A 44 -6.37 -9.73 -1.42
N ILE A 45 -5.06 -9.73 -1.14
CA ILE A 45 -4.02 -9.42 -2.12
C ILE A 45 -4.13 -10.42 -3.29
N SER A 46 -4.27 -9.88 -4.51
CA SER A 46 -4.28 -10.69 -5.73
C SER A 46 -2.89 -11.32 -5.94
N PRO A 47 -2.78 -12.58 -6.38
CA PRO A 47 -1.49 -13.23 -6.63
C PRO A 47 -0.65 -12.60 -7.76
N PHE A 48 -1.15 -11.53 -8.39
CA PHE A 48 -0.47 -10.76 -9.43
C PHE A 48 -0.20 -9.30 -9.02
N ALA A 49 -0.41 -8.95 -7.74
CA ALA A 49 -0.13 -7.60 -7.23
C ALA A 49 1.37 -7.32 -7.33
N GLU A 50 1.73 -6.15 -7.86
CA GLU A 50 3.12 -5.72 -7.99
C GLU A 50 3.73 -5.44 -6.60
N GLU A 51 5.01 -5.74 -6.42
CA GLU A 51 5.73 -5.62 -5.13
C GLU A 51 5.62 -4.22 -4.49
N GLN A 52 5.36 -3.18 -5.30
CA GLN A 52 5.16 -1.81 -4.86
C GLN A 52 3.82 -1.61 -4.11
N GLU A 53 2.76 -2.32 -4.48
CA GLU A 53 1.47 -2.28 -3.76
C GLU A 53 1.49 -3.15 -2.48
N ILE A 54 2.40 -4.14 -2.41
CA ILE A 54 2.58 -5.01 -1.23
C ILE A 54 3.32 -4.29 -0.10
N GLY A 55 4.23 -3.36 -0.43
CA GLY A 55 5.05 -2.63 0.54
C GLY A 55 4.25 -1.87 1.60
N ASP A 56 3.14 -1.23 1.20
CA ASP A 56 2.29 -0.45 2.11
C ASP A 56 1.35 -1.32 2.97
N ILE A 57 1.07 -2.56 2.57
CA ILE A 57 0.19 -3.50 3.29
C ILE A 57 0.99 -4.43 4.21
N ALA A 58 2.25 -4.73 3.89
CA ALA A 58 3.14 -5.48 4.78
C ALA A 58 3.44 -4.75 6.10
N ASP A 59 3.33 -3.41 6.09
CA ASP A 59 3.42 -2.54 7.26
C ASP A 59 2.08 -2.37 8.01
N GLN A 60 0.95 -2.85 7.45
CA GLN A 60 -0.31 -2.83 8.20
C GLN A 60 -0.24 -3.88 9.32
N PRO A 61 -0.45 -3.49 10.59
CA PRO A 61 -0.53 -4.44 11.67
C PRO A 61 -1.82 -5.25 11.50
N VAL A 62 -1.76 -6.34 10.74
CA VAL A 62 -2.73 -7.42 10.86
C VAL A 62 -2.68 -7.81 12.33
N ALA A 63 -3.80 -7.60 13.03
CA ALA A 63 -3.89 -7.87 14.47
C ALA A 63 -3.23 -9.22 14.73
N PRO A 64 -2.20 -9.28 15.59
CA PRO A 64 -1.41 -10.48 15.73
C PRO A 64 -2.36 -11.60 16.13
N ASP A 65 -2.33 -12.71 15.40
CA ASP A 65 -2.71 -13.97 16.01
C ASP A 65 -1.86 -14.04 17.29
N GLY A 66 -2.50 -13.98 18.45
CA GLY A 66 -1.86 -13.77 19.77
C GLY A 66 -0.88 -14.88 20.18
N SER A 67 -0.61 -15.80 19.26
CA SER A 67 0.21 -17.00 19.38
C SER A 67 1.61 -16.86 18.76
N TYR A 68 1.85 -15.89 17.86
CA TYR A 68 3.16 -15.79 17.20
C TYR A 68 4.16 -14.96 18.03
N THR A 69 5.10 -15.66 18.66
CA THR A 69 6.24 -15.13 19.44
C THR A 69 7.53 -14.99 18.63
N GLY A 70 7.45 -15.14 17.31
CA GLY A 70 8.62 -15.07 16.44
C GLY A 70 9.11 -13.63 16.21
N VAL A 71 10.21 -13.54 15.47
CA VAL A 71 10.86 -12.29 15.06
C VAL A 71 9.88 -11.39 14.30
N ARG A 72 9.93 -10.08 14.55
CA ARG A 72 9.08 -9.09 13.88
C ARG A 72 9.84 -7.78 13.71
N PRO A 73 9.53 -6.99 12.67
CA PRO A 73 9.95 -5.60 12.61
C PRO A 73 9.42 -4.82 13.82
N ASP A 74 10.24 -3.92 14.37
CA ASP A 74 9.82 -3.04 15.46
C ASP A 74 9.16 -1.77 14.88
N PRO A 75 7.82 -1.61 15.02
CA PRO A 75 7.11 -0.46 14.47
C PRO A 75 7.36 0.84 15.25
N ASN A 76 7.89 0.77 16.47
CA ASN A 76 8.13 1.95 17.30
C ASN A 76 9.52 2.57 17.07
N ARG A 77 10.39 1.89 16.32
CA ARG A 77 11.74 2.36 16.04
C ARG A 77 11.73 3.39 14.90
N VAL A 78 12.53 4.44 15.06
CA VAL A 78 12.80 5.41 13.99
C VAL A 78 13.58 4.72 12.86
N ARG A 79 13.04 4.78 11.63
CA ARG A 79 13.71 4.24 10.43
C ARG A 79 14.95 5.06 10.09
N GLU A 80 15.99 4.39 9.64
CA GLU A 80 17.22 5.00 9.14
C GLU A 80 17.09 5.37 7.66
N GLU A 81 17.93 6.30 7.20
CA GLU A 81 17.91 6.79 5.81
C GLU A 81 18.08 5.68 4.76
N LEU A 82 18.85 4.63 5.07
CA LEU A 82 19.13 3.54 4.12
C LEU A 82 18.02 2.47 4.06
N GLU A 83 17.01 2.55 4.92
CA GLU A 83 15.88 1.62 4.91
C GLU A 83 14.84 1.95 3.84
N LYS A 84 14.91 3.14 3.23
CA LYS A 84 14.06 3.51 2.09
C LYS A 84 14.47 2.84 0.77
N TYR A 85 15.63 2.18 0.76
CA TYR A 85 16.21 1.56 -0.42
C TYR A 85 16.17 0.05 -0.31
N SER A 86 15.95 -0.65 -1.42
CA SER A 86 16.09 -2.11 -1.45
C SER A 86 17.55 -2.50 -1.29
N LEU A 87 17.82 -3.61 -0.59
CA LEU A 87 19.18 -4.08 -0.34
C LEU A 87 20.00 -4.24 -1.64
N GLY A 88 19.36 -4.74 -2.71
CA GLY A 88 20.03 -4.94 -4.01
C GLY A 88 20.41 -3.64 -4.74
N SER A 89 19.84 -2.49 -4.34
CA SER A 89 20.19 -1.18 -4.90
C SER A 89 21.36 -0.50 -4.18
N LEU A 90 21.71 -0.99 -2.99
CA LEU A 90 22.80 -0.47 -2.18
C LEU A 90 24.12 -1.12 -2.60
N LYS A 91 25.20 -0.33 -2.63
CA LYS A 91 26.54 -0.82 -2.99
C LYS A 91 27.54 -0.52 -1.88
N MET A 92 28.27 -1.53 -1.44
CA MET A 92 29.36 -1.34 -0.49
C MET A 92 30.59 -0.80 -1.22
N MET A 93 31.03 0.40 -0.84
CA MET A 93 32.14 1.12 -1.47
C MET A 93 33.47 0.91 -0.74
N GLY A 94 33.43 0.44 0.50
CA GLY A 94 34.62 0.19 1.31
C GLY A 94 34.35 0.32 2.80
N THR A 95 35.43 0.35 3.57
CA THR A 95 35.38 0.60 5.01
C THR A 95 36.34 1.72 5.40
N VAL A 96 36.04 2.39 6.51
CA VAL A 96 36.88 3.42 7.09
C VAL A 96 36.99 3.21 8.59
N ARG A 97 38.20 3.38 9.12
CA ARG A 97 38.44 3.47 10.57
C ARG A 97 38.58 4.94 10.93
N MET A 98 37.79 5.40 11.90
CA MET A 98 37.88 6.77 12.38
C MET A 98 38.92 6.83 13.51
N GLY A 99 39.87 7.76 13.42
CA GLY A 99 41.06 7.77 14.28
C GLY A 99 40.72 7.82 15.77
N GLY A 100 41.14 6.79 16.51
CA GLY A 100 41.05 6.69 17.97
C GLY A 100 40.14 5.58 18.50
N THR A 101 39.25 5.02 17.66
CA THR A 101 38.37 3.90 18.01
C THR A 101 38.63 2.71 17.09
N ASP A 102 38.53 1.48 17.63
CA ASP A 102 38.63 0.23 16.86
C ASP A 102 37.32 -0.09 16.09
N GLU A 103 36.48 0.93 15.87
CA GLU A 103 35.20 0.81 15.22
C GLU A 103 35.37 0.93 13.70
N LEU A 104 35.02 -0.15 13.00
CA LEU A 104 35.02 -0.22 11.55
C LEU A 104 33.68 0.26 11.00
N TRP A 105 33.72 1.32 10.19
CA TRP A 105 32.55 1.85 9.50
C TRP A 105 32.55 1.34 8.07
N ALA A 106 31.38 0.95 7.55
CA ALA A 106 31.21 0.66 6.13
C ALA A 106 30.67 1.90 5.40
N LEU A 107 31.12 2.09 4.17
CA LEU A 107 30.64 3.10 3.24
C LEU A 107 29.68 2.44 2.26
N VAL A 108 28.42 2.87 2.27
CA VAL A 108 27.37 2.34 1.42
C VAL A 108 26.87 3.45 0.51
N LEU A 109 26.96 3.23 -0.80
CA LEU A 109 26.38 4.08 -1.82
C LEU A 109 24.91 3.72 -2.00
N ALA A 110 24.04 4.70 -1.81
CA ALA A 110 22.64 4.61 -2.12
C ALA A 110 22.37 4.96 -3.61
N PRO A 111 21.21 4.57 -4.16
CA PRO A 111 20.87 4.85 -5.57
C PRO A 111 20.67 6.35 -5.87
N ASP A 112 20.59 7.20 -4.85
CA ASP A 112 20.64 8.67 -4.96
C ASP A 112 22.07 9.23 -5.17
N ASN A 113 23.07 8.35 -5.31
CA ASN A 113 24.50 8.66 -5.38
C ASN A 113 25.08 9.30 -4.11
N VAL A 114 24.40 9.16 -2.97
CA VAL A 114 24.92 9.60 -1.67
C VAL A 114 25.61 8.44 -0.97
N VAL A 115 26.81 8.71 -0.43
CA VAL A 115 27.54 7.74 0.38
C VAL A 115 27.18 7.93 1.85
N HIS A 116 26.61 6.89 2.43
CA HIS A 116 26.27 6.81 3.83
C HIS A 116 27.30 5.96 4.58
N ARG A 117 27.68 6.43 5.77
CA ARG A 117 28.49 5.65 6.70
C ARG A 117 27.58 4.87 7.64
N VAL A 118 27.86 3.59 7.81
CA VAL A 118 27.11 2.70 8.69
C VAL A 118 28.05 1.92 9.59
N GLN A 119 27.58 1.58 10.78
CA GLN A 119 28.31 0.79 11.77
C GLN A 119 27.48 -0.43 12.19
N LYS A 120 28.07 -1.27 13.04
CA LYS A 120 27.38 -2.43 13.62
C LYS A 120 26.08 -1.98 14.32
N ASN A 121 25.02 -2.76 14.15
CA ASN A 121 23.65 -2.49 14.61
C ASN A 121 22.87 -1.40 13.87
N ASN A 122 23.42 -0.75 12.84
CA ASN A 122 22.58 0.06 11.95
C ASN A 122 21.69 -0.79 11.07
N TYR A 123 20.66 -0.15 10.52
CA TYR A 123 19.66 -0.77 9.67
C TYR A 123 19.75 -0.23 8.24
N LEU A 124 19.60 -1.12 7.27
CA LEU A 124 19.57 -0.78 5.85
C LEU A 124 18.72 -1.79 5.09
N GLY A 125 18.22 -1.38 3.93
CA GLY A 125 17.31 -2.23 3.17
C GLY A 125 15.86 -2.09 3.65
N THR A 126 14.92 -2.30 2.73
CA THR A 126 13.47 -2.30 3.01
C THR A 126 13.04 -3.42 3.97
N ASN A 127 13.81 -4.50 4.08
CA ASN A 127 13.50 -5.66 4.93
C ASN A 127 14.09 -5.55 6.34
N HIS A 128 14.25 -4.34 6.88
CA HIS A 128 14.83 -4.09 8.21
C HIS A 128 16.18 -4.80 8.44
N GLY A 129 17.07 -4.73 7.45
CA GLY A 129 18.36 -5.41 7.47
C GLY A 129 19.29 -4.85 8.54
N LYS A 130 19.45 -5.56 9.66
CA LYS A 130 20.35 -5.15 10.75
C LYS A 130 21.78 -5.62 10.48
N ILE A 131 22.75 -4.72 10.52
CA ILE A 131 24.17 -5.07 10.38
C ILE A 131 24.64 -5.85 11.60
N ILE A 132 25.10 -7.09 11.36
CA ILE A 132 25.68 -7.97 12.39
C ILE A 132 27.18 -7.75 12.48
N ASN A 133 27.85 -7.66 11.32
CA ASN A 133 29.29 -7.57 11.24
C ASN A 133 29.74 -6.78 10.01
N ILE A 134 30.88 -6.10 10.13
CA ILE A 134 31.50 -5.35 9.04
C ILE A 134 32.91 -5.90 8.85
N SER A 135 33.26 -6.21 7.60
CA SER A 135 34.61 -6.61 7.19
C SER A 135 35.09 -5.70 6.05
N GLU A 136 36.37 -5.78 5.71
CA GLU A 136 36.96 -4.98 4.62
C GLU A 136 36.38 -5.33 3.23
N GLN A 137 35.82 -6.53 3.07
CA GLN A 137 35.33 -7.02 1.78
C GLN A 137 33.82 -7.17 1.71
N ARG A 138 33.13 -7.26 2.86
CA ARG A 138 31.67 -7.40 2.91
C ARG A 138 31.06 -6.89 4.21
N VAL A 139 29.77 -6.58 4.16
CA VAL A 139 28.93 -6.27 5.32
C VAL A 139 27.92 -7.41 5.49
N ASP A 140 27.94 -8.05 6.65
CA ASP A 140 27.01 -9.14 7.00
C ASP A 140 25.79 -8.54 7.73
N LEU A 141 24.59 -8.91 7.31
CA LEU A 141 23.34 -8.36 7.85
C LEU A 141 22.24 -9.42 7.96
N LYS A 142 21.28 -9.16 8.85
CA LYS A 142 20.10 -10.00 9.08
C LYS A 142 18.85 -9.26 8.65
N GLU A 143 18.19 -9.73 7.62
CA GLU A 143 16.92 -9.19 7.15
C GLU A 143 15.75 -9.91 7.83
N ILE A 144 14.63 -9.21 7.98
CA ILE A 144 13.37 -9.77 8.43
C ILE A 144 12.41 -9.74 7.24
N VAL A 145 12.07 -10.91 6.72
CA VAL A 145 11.27 -11.10 5.50
C VAL A 145 9.95 -11.79 5.86
N PRO A 146 8.81 -11.40 5.27
CA PRO A 146 7.55 -12.09 5.52
C PRO A 146 7.56 -13.54 4.97
N ASP A 147 7.19 -14.53 5.80
CA ASP A 147 7.11 -15.97 5.48
C ASP A 147 5.65 -16.47 5.49
N GLY A 148 4.74 -15.58 5.09
CA GLY A 148 3.30 -15.81 5.04
C GLY A 148 2.50 -14.91 5.98
N PRO A 149 1.17 -15.13 6.09
CA PRO A 149 0.27 -14.24 6.81
C PRO A 149 0.69 -14.08 8.28
N GLY A 150 1.13 -12.88 8.66
CA GLY A 150 1.51 -12.54 10.04
C GLY A 150 2.78 -13.24 10.57
N ARG A 151 3.54 -13.95 9.71
CA ARG A 151 4.79 -14.62 10.08
C ARG A 151 5.96 -13.96 9.38
N TRP A 152 7.06 -13.82 10.11
CA TRP A 152 8.31 -13.32 9.58
C TRP A 152 9.41 -14.35 9.78
N GLN A 153 10.45 -14.24 8.97
CA GLN A 153 11.64 -15.08 9.05
C GLN A 153 12.87 -14.19 8.97
N GLU A 154 13.90 -14.55 9.72
CA GLU A 154 15.20 -13.94 9.56
C GLU A 154 15.95 -14.59 8.40
N ARG A 155 16.50 -13.75 7.52
CA ARG A 155 17.36 -14.18 6.42
C ARG A 155 18.74 -13.54 6.57
N GLU A 156 19.77 -14.37 6.51
CA GLU A 156 21.15 -13.88 6.43
C GLU A 156 21.44 -13.39 5.01
N SER A 157 21.92 -12.16 4.92
CA SER A 157 22.26 -11.50 3.67
C SER A 157 23.60 -10.78 3.83
N PHE A 158 24.25 -10.43 2.73
CA PHE A 158 25.50 -9.69 2.77
C PHE A 158 25.62 -8.73 1.58
N LEU A 159 26.35 -7.64 1.78
CA LEU A 159 26.78 -6.73 0.72
C LEU A 159 28.27 -6.91 0.48
N SER A 160 28.67 -7.31 -0.72
CA SER A 160 30.07 -7.40 -1.10
C SER A 160 30.60 -6.05 -1.59
N LEU A 161 31.90 -5.84 -1.41
CA LEU A 161 32.63 -4.70 -1.98
C LEU A 161 32.44 -4.68 -3.50
N THR A 162 31.97 -3.55 -4.00
CA THR A 162 31.87 -3.32 -5.45
C THR A 162 33.27 -3.10 -5.99
N GLN A 163 33.71 -3.98 -6.91
CA GLN A 163 34.96 -3.83 -7.65
C GLN A 163 34.83 -2.81 -8.78
#